data_AF-A0A3C1Q8I4-F1
#
_entry.id   AF-A0A3C1Q8I4-F1
#
_cell.length_a   1.000
_cell.length_b   1.000
_cell.length_c   1.000
_cell.angle_alpha   90.00
_cell.angle_beta   90.00
_cell.angle_gamma   90.00
#
_symmetry.space_group_name_H-M   'P 1'
#
loop_
_entity.id
_entity.type
_entity.pdbx_description
1 polymer ?
#
loop_
_entity_poly.entity_id
_entity_poly.type
_entity_poly.pdbx_seq_one_letter_code
_entity_poly.pdbx_strand_id
1 'polypeptide(L)'
;MTDIFDKVVKGIGTSVDAVGSKTKELWDLTRIRSRISDLKADKRRLFEELGETAYEMLVKSAFNFEKLNAKAAEIARIDKEIAEAEKELE
;
A
#
# COMPACT_ATOMS: atom_id res chain seq x y z
N MET A 1 -20.78 47.65 18.99
CA MET A 1 -19.81 46.91 18.15
C MET A 1 -20.01 45.41 18.38
N THR A 2 -21.05 44.86 17.77
CA THR A 2 -21.44 43.44 17.93
C THR A 2 -21.41 42.70 16.59
N ASP A 3 -21.40 43.44 15.48
CA ASP A 3 -21.42 42.89 14.11
C ASP A 3 -20.14 42.18 13.66
N ILE A 4 -19.01 42.42 14.34
CA ILE A 4 -17.72 41.83 13.96
C ILE A 4 -17.59 40.42 14.54
N PHE A 5 -18.06 40.19 15.77
CA PHE A 5 -18.05 38.87 16.39
C PHE A 5 -19.03 37.91 15.71
N ASP A 6 -20.20 38.39 15.29
CA ASP A 6 -21.21 37.56 14.61
C ASP A 6 -20.77 37.10 13.20
N LYS A 7 -19.96 37.90 12.50
CA LYS A 7 -19.35 37.50 11.21
C LYS A 7 -18.22 36.49 11.37
N VAL A 8 -17.45 36.58 12.46
CA VAL A 8 -16.35 35.64 12.73
C VAL A 8 -16.89 34.28 13.14
N VAL A 9 -17.94 34.22 13.97
CA VAL A 9 -18.57 32.96 14.37
C VAL A 9 -19.25 32.25 13.19
N LYS A 10 -19.86 32.98 12.25
CA LYS A 10 -20.42 32.40 11.01
C LYS A 10 -19.35 31.92 10.01
N GLY A 11 -18.12 32.44 10.06
CA GLY A 11 -17.03 32.04 9.16
C GLY A 11 -16.18 30.86 9.66
N ILE A 12 -16.16 30.62 10.98
CA ILE A 12 -15.39 29.52 11.57
C ILE A 12 -16.09 28.17 11.37
N GLY A 13 -17.44 28.15 11.38
CA GLY A 13 -18.23 26.91 11.23
C GLY A 13 -18.01 26.15 9.91
N THR A 14 -17.57 26.82 8.85
CA THR A 14 -17.29 26.19 7.54
C THR A 14 -15.82 25.82 7.35
N SER A 15 -14.93 26.33 8.20
CA SER A 15 -13.48 26.23 8.00
C SER A 15 -12.87 25.03 8.73
N VAL A 16 -13.42 24.66 9.88
CA VAL A 16 -12.88 23.57 10.72
C VAL A 16 -13.17 22.20 10.11
N ASP A 17 -14.36 22.01 9.54
CA ASP A 17 -14.75 20.74 8.91
C ASP A 17 -13.95 20.48 7.62
N ALA A 18 -13.65 21.52 6.83
CA ALA A 18 -12.89 21.41 5.59
C ALA A 18 -11.39 21.10 5.81
N VAL A 19 -10.82 21.57 6.92
CA VAL A 19 -9.43 21.24 7.30
C VAL A 19 -9.34 19.82 7.89
N GLY A 20 -10.34 19.42 8.69
CA GLY A 20 -10.45 18.06 9.22
C GLY A 20 -10.56 17.00 8.12
N SER A 21 -11.37 17.23 7.09
CA SER A 21 -11.54 16.28 5.98
C SER A 21 -10.27 16.14 5.15
N LYS A 22 -9.62 17.25 4.76
CA LYS A 22 -8.35 17.24 4.02
C LYS A 22 -7.22 16.53 4.78
N THR A 23 -7.16 16.73 6.10
CA THR A 23 -6.13 16.08 6.94
C THR A 23 -6.34 14.57 7.00
N LYS A 24 -7.60 14.13 7.10
CA LYS A 24 -7.97 12.70 7.10
C LYS A 24 -7.68 12.03 5.75
N GLU A 25 -8.04 12.68 4.65
CA GLU A 25 -7.75 12.22 3.28
C GLU A 25 -6.23 12.06 3.06
N LEU A 26 -5.42 13.03 3.49
CA LEU A 26 -3.95 12.95 3.38
C LEU A 26 -3.36 11.81 4.23
N TRP A 27 -3.94 11.56 5.41
CA TRP A 27 -3.49 10.48 6.29
C TRP A 27 -3.82 9.10 5.70
N ASP A 28 -5.02 8.94 5.14
CA ASP A 28 -5.46 7.72 4.46
C ASP A 28 -4.60 7.44 3.22
N LEU A 29 -4.30 8.46 2.40
CA LEU A 29 -3.37 8.34 1.27
C LEU A 29 -1.95 7.92 1.70
N THR A 30 -1.45 8.50 2.79
CA THR A 30 -0.11 8.16 3.32
C THR A 30 -0.07 6.70 3.79
N ARG A 31 -1.14 6.24 4.45
CA ARG A 31 -1.26 4.85 4.91
C ARG A 31 -1.30 3.86 3.74
N ILE A 32 -2.08 4.15 2.70
CA ILE A 32 -2.15 3.30 1.50
C ILE A 32 -0.79 3.24 0.80
N ARG A 33 -0.10 4.39 0.65
CA ARG A 33 1.26 4.43 0.07
C ARG A 33 2.28 3.63 0.88
N SER A 34 2.23 3.70 2.21
CA SER A 34 3.09 2.89 3.09
C SER A 34 2.85 1.39 2.84
N ARG A 35 1.58 0.97 2.84
CA ARG A 35 1.19 -0.42 2.57
C ARG A 35 1.72 -0.91 1.21
N ILE A 36 1.59 -0.10 0.16
CA ILE A 36 2.14 -0.44 -1.17
C ILE A 36 3.66 -0.60 -1.13
N SER A 37 4.36 0.28 -0.40
CA SER A 37 5.81 0.19 -0.24
C SER A 37 6.23 -1.11 0.46
N ASP A 38 5.52 -1.48 1.53
CA ASP A 38 5.77 -2.71 2.28
C ASP A 38 5.52 -3.95 1.39
N LEU A 39 4.39 -4.00 0.69
CA LEU A 39 4.08 -5.06 -0.27
C LEU A 39 5.13 -5.16 -1.39
N LYS A 40 5.64 -4.03 -1.90
CA LYS A 40 6.72 -4.01 -2.90
C LYS A 40 8.04 -4.54 -2.32
N ALA A 41 8.32 -4.30 -1.04
CA ALA A 41 9.48 -4.87 -0.36
C ALA A 41 9.34 -6.38 -0.17
N ASP A 42 8.18 -6.85 0.28
CA ASP A 42 7.89 -8.29 0.41
C ASP A 42 7.96 -9.02 -0.93
N LYS A 43 7.41 -8.43 -2.00
CA LYS A 43 7.54 -8.97 -3.35
C LYS A 43 9.00 -9.19 -3.75
N ARG A 44 9.89 -8.20 -3.50
CA ARG A 44 11.31 -8.33 -3.82
C ARG A 44 11.96 -9.48 -3.04
N ARG A 45 11.70 -9.58 -1.75
CA ARG A 45 12.19 -10.67 -0.90
C ARG A 45 11.73 -12.04 -1.42
N LEU A 46 10.45 -12.19 -1.79
CA LEU A 46 9.94 -13.45 -2.33
C LEU A 46 10.57 -13.82 -3.68
N PHE A 47 10.87 -12.83 -4.53
CA PHE A 47 11.60 -13.07 -5.77
C PHE A 47 13.03 -13.54 -5.52
N GLU A 48 13.73 -12.94 -4.55
CA GLU A 48 15.06 -13.39 -4.13
C GLU A 48 15.01 -14.83 -3.62
N GLU A 49 14.09 -15.15 -2.70
CA GLU A 49 13.91 -16.52 -2.19
C GLU A 49 13.54 -17.54 -3.28
N LEU A 50 12.72 -17.14 -4.25
CA LEU A 50 12.38 -17.98 -5.40
C LEU A 50 13.61 -18.23 -6.27
N GLY A 51 14.40 -17.19 -6.53
CA GLY A 51 15.66 -17.27 -7.29
C GLY A 51 16.68 -18.17 -6.61
N GLU A 52 16.89 -18.00 -5.30
CA GLU A 52 17.76 -18.87 -4.50
C GLU A 52 17.30 -20.33 -4.54
N THR A 53 15.99 -20.55 -4.37
CA THR A 53 15.41 -21.90 -4.44
C THR A 53 15.62 -22.54 -5.81
N ALA A 54 15.38 -21.79 -6.89
CA ALA A 54 15.58 -22.27 -8.25
C ALA A 54 17.05 -22.54 -8.56
N TYR A 55 17.95 -21.67 -8.10
CA TYR A 55 19.39 -21.85 -8.24
C TYR A 55 19.86 -23.13 -7.53
N GLU A 56 19.45 -23.35 -6.28
CA GLU A 56 19.80 -24.58 -5.56
C GLU A 56 19.30 -25.84 -6.27
N MET A 57 18.08 -25.81 -6.82
CA MET A 57 17.52 -26.93 -7.57
C MET A 57 18.31 -27.22 -8.84
N LEU A 58 18.75 -26.18 -9.55
CA LEU A 58 19.60 -26.29 -10.74
C LEU A 58 20.95 -26.92 -10.40
N VAL A 59 21.61 -26.44 -9.35
CA VAL A 59 22.91 -26.98 -8.91
C VAL A 59 22.79 -28.45 -8.49
N LYS A 60 21.72 -28.80 -7.78
CA LYS A 60 21.50 -30.16 -7.28
C LYS A 60 20.82 -31.09 -8.31
N SER A 61 20.45 -30.58 -9.49
CA SER A 61 19.62 -31.28 -10.49
C SER A 61 18.34 -31.91 -9.89
N ALA A 62 17.79 -31.27 -8.85
CA ALA A 62 16.68 -31.77 -8.05
C ALA A 62 15.48 -30.83 -8.17
N PHE A 63 14.88 -30.81 -9.37
CA PHE A 63 13.77 -29.92 -9.65
C PHE A 63 12.51 -30.31 -8.88
N ASN A 64 11.98 -29.34 -8.13
CA ASN A 64 10.66 -29.44 -7.53
C ASN A 64 9.81 -28.25 -8.00
N PHE A 65 9.06 -28.49 -9.08
CA PHE A 65 8.18 -27.50 -9.69
C PHE A 65 7.02 -27.09 -8.77
N GLU A 66 6.55 -27.98 -7.90
CA GLU A 66 5.49 -27.65 -6.94
C GLU A 66 5.93 -26.56 -5.97
N LYS A 67 7.16 -26.66 -5.45
CA LYS A 67 7.73 -25.65 -4.54
C LYS A 67 7.95 -24.30 -5.25
N LEU A 68 8.37 -24.30 -6.52
CA LEU A 68 8.50 -23.06 -7.31
C LEU A 68 7.13 -22.45 -7.61
N ASN A 69 6.14 -23.26 -7.99
CA ASN A 69 4.77 -22.80 -8.26
C ASN A 69 4.10 -22.21 -7.01
N ALA A 70 4.32 -22.79 -5.83
CA ALA A 70 3.80 -22.26 -4.58
C ALA A 70 4.34 -20.85 -4.29
N LYS A 71 5.66 -20.64 -4.45
CA LYS A 71 6.29 -19.32 -4.31
C LYS A 71 5.81 -18.32 -5.37
N ALA A 72 5.66 -18.76 -6.61
CA ALA A 72 5.11 -17.91 -7.68
C ALA A 72 3.66 -17.50 -7.41
N ALA A 73 2.83 -18.39 -6.87
CA ALA A 73 1.46 -18.09 -6.47
C ALA A 73 1.41 -17.06 -5.34
N GLU A 74 2.35 -17.12 -4.39
CA GLU A 74 2.47 -16.12 -3.33
C GLU A 74 2.80 -14.73 -3.88
N ILE A 75 3.78 -14.63 -4.78
CA ILE A 75 4.12 -13.40 -5.50
C ILE A 75 2.90 -12.86 -6.26
N ALA A 76 2.16 -13.73 -6.97
CA ALA A 76 0.97 -13.33 -7.71
C ALA A 76 -0.17 -12.81 -6.82
N ARG A 77 -0.26 -13.27 -5.56
CA ARG A 77 -1.19 -12.68 -4.58
C ARG A 77 -0.75 -11.27 -4.18
N ILE A 78 0.52 -11.07 -3.89
CA ILE A 78 1.05 -9.73 -3.56
C ILE A 78 0.83 -8.76 -4.73
N ASP A 79 1.01 -9.22 -5.97
CA ASP A 79 0.73 -8.40 -7.15
C ASP A 79 -0.73 -7.94 -7.24
N LYS A 80 -1.68 -8.80 -6.86
CA LYS A 80 -3.10 -8.41 -6.78
C LYS A 80 -3.33 -7.41 -5.66
N GLU A 81 -2.75 -7.63 -4.48
CA GLU A 81 -2.88 -6.70 -3.34
C GLU A 81 -2.30 -5.31 -3.65
N ILE A 82 -1.17 -5.25 -4.37
CA ILE A 82 -0.60 -3.98 -4.84
C ILE A 82 -1.55 -3.31 -5.83
N ALA A 83 -2.06 -4.04 -6.81
CA ALA A 83 -2.97 -3.48 -7.82
C ALA A 83 -4.29 -2.97 -7.21
N GLU A 84 -4.81 -3.67 -6.19
CA GLU A 84 -5.98 -3.23 -5.42
C GLU A 84 -5.68 -1.96 -4.61
N ALA A 85 -4.56 -1.93 -3.89
CA ALA A 85 -4.16 -0.74 -3.13
C ALA A 85 -3.83 0.47 -4.04
N GLU A 86 -3.29 0.24 -5.24
CA GLU A 86 -3.04 1.30 -6.22
C GLU A 86 -4.35 1.87 -6.79
N LYS A 87 -5.40 1.05 -6.97
CA LYS A 87 -6.74 1.55 -7.35
C LYS A 87 -7.42 2.37 -6.26
N GLU A 88 -7.11 2.13 -4.99
CA GLU A 88 -7.60 2.97 -3.88
C GLU A 88 -6.95 4.37 -3.86
N LEU A 89 -5.85 4.57 -4.61
CA LEU A 89 -5.16 5.87 -4.75
C LEU A 89 -5.58 6.67 -6.00
N GLU A 90 -6.26 6.05 -6.96
CA GLU A 90 -6.82 6.71 -8.17
C GLU A 90 -8.17 7.40 -7.86
#